data_AF-A0A3M2CL44-F1
#
_entry.id   AF-A0A3M2CL44-F1
#
_cell.length_a   1.000
_cell.length_b   1.000
_cell.length_c   1.000
_cell.angle_alpha   90.00
_cell.angle_beta   90.00
_cell.angle_gamma   90.00
#
_symmetry.space_group_name_H-M   'P 1'
#
loop_
_entity.id
_entity.type
_entity.pdbx_description
1 polymer ?
#
loop_
_entity_poly.entity_id
_entity_poly.type
_entity_poly.pdbx_seq_one_letter_code
_entity_poly.pdbx_strand_id
1 'polypeptide(L)'
;MNLIEESFTEELSVKLGCSYFGNRILKHYRVDLDELRSMGCTYVVHTYSENDMVFCHQAVADLIGATKEAGLETWIDPWGVGKVFGGEAFSNFVMQNVDAMQVLSDGKPTGAACPNHPKFRDFMHQWIEAASKTGAEVVMWDEPHFYIPTWMGGRPNTWGCRCDVCQDLFAKEFGYPMPNEETEDVKRFKERSVRRFLTEMAADVA
;
A
#
# COMPACT_ATOMS: atom_id res chain seq x y z
N MET A 1 -17.82 50.92 14.55
CA MET A 1 -17.55 49.82 15.51
C MET A 1 -17.86 48.54 14.76
N ASN A 2 -16.90 48.11 13.92
CA ASN A 2 -17.06 46.97 13.01
C ASN A 2 -16.75 45.69 13.79
N LEU A 3 -17.78 44.89 14.06
CA LEU A 3 -17.67 43.53 14.62
C LEU A 3 -17.72 42.49 13.50
N ILE A 4 -16.96 42.71 12.42
CA ILE A 4 -16.86 41.78 11.29
C ILE A 4 -15.41 41.73 10.77
N GLU A 5 -14.45 41.50 11.67
CA GLU A 5 -13.04 41.24 11.31
C GLU A 5 -12.43 40.06 12.10
N GLU A 6 -13.25 39.19 12.69
CA GLU A 6 -12.77 37.98 13.38
C GLU A 6 -13.44 36.71 12.85
N SER A 7 -13.35 36.48 11.54
CA SER A 7 -13.63 35.14 11.02
C SER A 7 -12.93 34.91 9.69
N PHE A 8 -12.15 33.82 9.65
CA PHE A 8 -11.49 33.20 8.49
C PHE A 8 -10.09 33.72 8.11
N THR A 9 -9.11 33.33 8.90
CA THR A 9 -7.77 32.96 8.36
C THR A 9 -7.28 31.71 9.08
N GLU A 10 -7.97 30.58 8.90
CA GLU A 10 -7.28 29.31 8.92
C GLU A 10 -6.58 29.23 7.56
N GLU A 11 -5.36 29.77 7.47
CA GLU A 11 -4.52 29.51 6.29
C GLU A 11 -4.41 27.99 6.18
N LEU A 12 -4.98 27.42 5.13
CA LEU A 12 -4.71 26.03 4.72
C LEU A 12 -3.22 25.95 4.42
N SER A 13 -2.40 25.69 5.45
CA SER A 13 -0.97 25.54 5.29
C SER A 13 -0.74 24.30 4.43
N VAL A 14 -0.14 24.48 3.25
CA VAL A 14 0.23 23.38 2.37
C VAL A 14 1.16 22.45 3.15
N LYS A 15 0.75 21.18 3.30
CA LYS A 15 1.61 20.16 3.91
C LYS A 15 2.73 19.81 2.94
N LEU A 16 3.97 19.90 3.41
CA LEU A 16 5.13 19.31 2.74
C LEU A 16 5.52 18.03 3.48
N GLY A 17 5.81 16.95 2.77
CA GLY A 17 6.29 15.73 3.38
C GLY A 17 7.26 14.99 2.50
N CYS A 18 7.93 13.99 3.08
CA CYS A 18 8.95 13.20 2.42
C CYS A 18 8.76 11.73 2.76
N SER A 19 8.92 10.85 1.77
CA SER A 19 9.05 9.41 2.01
C SER A 19 10.47 9.10 2.48
N TYR A 20 10.60 8.30 3.53
CA TYR A 20 11.88 7.85 4.06
C TYR A 20 12.02 6.32 3.93
N PHE A 21 13.04 5.89 3.21
CA PHE A 21 13.26 4.48 2.88
C PHE A 21 14.74 4.12 2.71
N GLY A 22 15.05 2.83 2.71
CA GLY A 22 16.41 2.31 2.49
C GLY A 22 17.34 2.32 3.70
N ASN A 23 17.03 3.09 4.75
CA ASN A 23 17.81 3.12 6.00
C ASN A 23 16.89 2.89 7.22
N ARG A 24 17.33 2.04 8.15
CA ARG A 24 16.66 1.75 9.44
C ARG A 24 17.55 2.10 10.65
N ILE A 25 18.61 2.87 10.43
CA ILE A 25 19.58 3.24 11.45
C ILE A 25 19.18 4.57 12.09
N LEU A 26 18.62 4.51 13.30
CA LEU A 26 18.07 5.65 14.04
C LEU A 26 19.02 6.86 14.15
N LYS A 27 20.32 6.63 14.40
CA LYS A 27 21.30 7.73 14.54
C LYS A 27 21.45 8.56 13.25
N HIS A 28 21.29 7.95 12.08
CA HIS A 28 21.37 8.65 10.80
C HIS A 28 20.04 9.31 10.49
N TYR A 29 18.94 8.60 10.76
CA TYR A 29 17.61 9.16 10.60
C TYR A 29 17.39 10.45 11.40
N ARG A 30 17.92 10.55 12.62
CA ARG A 30 17.82 11.79 13.42
C ARG A 30 18.49 12.99 12.74
N VAL A 31 19.59 12.78 12.02
CA VAL A 31 20.25 13.85 11.25
C VAL A 31 19.38 14.25 10.06
N ASP A 32 18.91 13.26 9.30
CA ASP A 32 18.03 13.50 8.15
C ASP A 32 16.73 14.20 8.58
N LEU A 33 16.20 13.85 9.77
CA LEU A 33 15.00 14.43 10.34
C LEU A 33 15.15 15.92 10.65
N ASP A 34 16.31 16.34 11.17
CA ASP A 34 16.59 17.77 11.37
C ASP A 34 16.63 18.52 10.03
N GLU A 35 17.17 17.90 8.98
CA GLU A 35 17.15 18.46 7.63
C GLU A 35 15.73 18.56 7.07
N LEU A 36 14.91 17.51 7.20
CA LEU A 36 13.50 17.50 6.79
C LEU A 36 12.72 18.65 7.46
N ARG A 37 12.92 18.85 8.77
CA ARG A 37 12.31 19.97 9.51
C ARG A 37 12.77 21.32 8.96
N SER A 38 14.08 21.47 8.68
CA SER A 38 14.63 22.72 8.15
C SER A 38 14.08 23.07 6.76
N MET A 39 13.71 22.06 5.96
CA MET A 39 13.04 22.23 4.67
C MET A 39 11.54 22.57 4.81
N GLY A 40 11.00 22.58 6.03
CA GLY A 40 9.59 22.84 6.28
C GLY A 40 8.69 21.61 6.09
N CYS A 41 9.24 20.40 6.11
CA CYS A 41 8.40 19.20 6.15
C CYS A 41 7.53 19.21 7.41
N THR A 42 6.31 18.71 7.25
CA THR A 42 5.25 18.61 8.25
C THR A 42 4.89 17.16 8.57
N TYR A 43 5.26 16.23 7.69
CA TYR A 43 5.04 14.79 7.87
C TYR A 43 6.14 13.97 7.18
N VAL A 44 6.32 12.73 7.64
CA VAL A 44 7.21 11.74 7.01
C VAL A 44 6.41 10.47 6.71
N VAL A 45 6.57 9.94 5.50
CA VAL A 45 6.01 8.65 5.10
C VAL A 45 7.07 7.57 5.29
N HIS A 46 6.86 6.67 6.24
CA HIS A 46 7.74 5.55 6.53
C HIS A 46 7.34 4.33 5.71
N THR A 47 8.23 3.91 4.82
CA THR A 47 8.06 2.64 4.08
C THR A 47 8.11 1.45 5.02
N TYR A 48 7.10 0.58 4.94
CA TYR A 48 6.97 -0.59 5.79
C TYR A 48 6.67 -1.85 4.97
N SER A 49 7.75 -2.48 4.52
CA SER A 49 7.72 -3.69 3.70
C SER A 49 7.45 -4.96 4.54
N GLU A 50 7.22 -6.09 3.86
CA GLU A 50 7.14 -7.39 4.53
C GLU A 50 8.43 -7.75 5.29
N ASN A 51 9.60 -7.35 4.77
CA ASN A 51 10.88 -7.53 5.46
C ASN A 51 10.92 -6.70 6.74
N ASP A 52 10.42 -5.46 6.69
CA ASP A 52 10.36 -4.61 7.88
C ASP A 52 9.43 -5.21 8.93
N MET A 53 8.27 -5.74 8.51
CA MET A 53 7.34 -6.44 9.39
C MET A 53 7.98 -7.60 10.14
N VAL A 54 8.80 -8.42 9.45
CA VAL A 54 9.39 -9.62 10.05
C VAL A 54 10.66 -9.32 10.84
N PHE A 55 11.53 -8.44 10.34
CA PHE A 55 12.90 -8.31 10.86
C PHE A 55 13.25 -6.92 11.39
N CYS A 56 12.53 -5.87 11.00
CA CYS A 56 12.88 -4.49 11.35
C CYS A 56 11.76 -3.72 12.05
N HIS A 57 10.75 -4.41 12.60
CA HIS A 57 9.57 -3.78 13.20
C HIS A 57 9.95 -2.75 14.27
N GLN A 58 10.80 -3.14 15.24
CA GLN A 58 11.23 -2.22 16.28
C GLN A 58 12.03 -1.05 15.72
N ALA A 59 12.88 -1.27 14.73
CA ALA A 59 13.65 -0.18 14.11
C ALA A 59 12.73 0.83 13.42
N VAL A 60 11.72 0.38 12.69
CA VAL A 60 10.72 1.26 12.07
C VAL A 60 9.91 2.01 13.14
N ALA A 61 9.52 1.33 14.23
CA ALA A 61 8.85 1.98 15.36
C ALA A 61 9.72 3.06 16.03
N ASP A 62 11.01 2.83 16.19
CA ASP A 62 11.96 3.82 16.73
C ASP A 62 12.11 5.04 15.81
N LEU A 63 12.10 4.82 14.49
CA LEU A 63 12.12 5.87 13.48
C LEU A 63 10.85 6.73 13.57
N ILE A 64 9.68 6.09 13.59
CA ILE A 64 8.38 6.76 13.76
C ILE A 64 8.33 7.55 15.08
N GLY A 65 8.84 6.96 16.17
CA GLY A 65 8.95 7.64 17.46
C GLY A 65 9.79 8.92 17.37
N ALA A 66 10.94 8.86 16.69
CA ALA A 66 11.77 10.05 16.48
C ALA A 66 11.06 11.11 15.63
N THR A 67 10.33 10.74 14.59
CA THR A 67 9.49 11.66 13.79
C THR A 67 8.49 12.40 14.67
N LYS A 68 7.83 11.67 15.57
CA LYS A 68 6.85 12.23 16.51
C LYS A 68 7.50 13.15 17.54
N GLU A 69 8.66 12.76 18.10
CA GLU A 69 9.46 13.61 18.99
C GLU A 69 9.87 14.94 18.33
N ALA A 70 10.12 14.91 17.01
CA ALA A 70 10.41 16.09 16.20
C ALA A 70 9.19 16.97 15.89
N GLY A 71 7.98 16.54 16.25
CA GLY A 71 6.73 17.26 16.00
C GLY A 71 6.23 17.17 14.56
N LEU A 72 6.64 16.15 13.80
CA LEU A 72 6.11 15.84 12.46
C LEU A 72 5.04 14.74 12.55
N GLU A 73 4.06 14.77 11.64
CA GLU A 73 3.09 13.68 11.54
C GLU A 73 3.76 12.39 11.03
N THR A 74 3.25 11.26 11.51
CA THR A 74 3.82 9.94 11.21
C THR A 74 2.93 9.14 10.28
N TRP A 75 3.35 9.03 9.02
CA TRP A 75 2.63 8.26 8.00
C TRP A 75 3.37 6.95 7.74
N ILE A 76 2.67 5.88 7.38
CA ILE A 76 3.25 4.57 7.06
C ILE A 76 2.62 4.01 5.78
N ASP A 77 3.43 3.38 4.93
CA ASP A 77 2.98 2.82 3.65
C ASP A 77 3.39 1.34 3.47
N PRO A 78 2.56 0.51 2.81
CA PRO A 78 2.80 -0.91 2.57
C PRO A 78 3.78 -1.17 1.40
N TRP A 79 4.97 -0.57 1.47
CA TRP A 79 5.97 -0.56 0.40
C TRP A 79 6.25 -1.96 -0.20
N GLY A 80 5.81 -2.16 -1.44
CA GLY A 80 5.97 -3.39 -2.22
C GLY A 80 5.23 -4.64 -1.70
N VAL A 81 4.39 -4.51 -0.67
CA VAL A 81 3.69 -5.63 -0.03
C VAL A 81 2.85 -6.40 -1.05
N GLY A 82 3.04 -7.72 -1.12
CA GLY A 82 2.37 -8.61 -2.07
C GLY A 82 2.68 -8.35 -3.54
N LYS A 83 3.58 -7.40 -3.88
CA LYS A 83 3.68 -6.77 -5.21
C LYS A 83 2.32 -6.23 -5.72
N VAL A 84 1.46 -5.81 -4.78
CA VAL A 84 0.17 -5.16 -5.04
C VAL A 84 0.28 -3.65 -4.90
N PHE A 85 1.14 -3.17 -4.00
CA PHE A 85 1.40 -1.75 -3.78
C PHE A 85 2.67 -1.29 -4.49
N GLY A 86 2.79 0.03 -4.66
CA GLY A 86 3.98 0.69 -5.19
C GLY A 86 5.27 0.31 -4.45
N GLY A 87 6.39 0.35 -5.18
CA GLY A 87 7.72 0.12 -4.62
C GLY A 87 8.44 -1.14 -5.07
N GLU A 88 9.75 -1.15 -4.79
CA GLU A 88 10.68 -2.15 -5.31
C GLU A 88 10.86 -3.36 -4.38
N ALA A 89 10.42 -3.25 -3.12
CA ALA A 89 10.59 -4.30 -2.11
C ALA A 89 10.07 -5.66 -2.59
N PHE A 90 10.81 -6.73 -2.28
CA PHE A 90 10.39 -8.09 -2.59
C PHE A 90 9.25 -8.54 -1.67
N SER A 91 8.41 -9.46 -2.16
CA SER A 91 7.33 -10.06 -1.39
C SER A 91 7.68 -11.51 -1.05
N ASN A 92 7.88 -11.79 0.24
CA ASN A 92 8.01 -13.14 0.76
C ASN A 92 6.63 -13.84 0.83
N PHE A 93 5.55 -13.10 1.07
CA PHE A 93 4.17 -13.62 1.03
C PHE A 93 3.92 -14.39 -0.26
N VAL A 94 4.27 -13.78 -1.40
CA VAL A 94 4.10 -14.40 -2.72
C VAL A 94 4.94 -15.66 -2.85
N MET A 95 6.19 -15.67 -2.37
CA MET A 95 7.04 -16.87 -2.40
C MET A 95 6.49 -18.02 -1.55
N GLN A 96 5.83 -17.73 -0.43
CA GLN A 96 5.25 -18.72 0.48
C GLN A 96 3.83 -19.15 0.08
N ASN A 97 3.13 -18.36 -0.73
CA ASN A 97 1.72 -18.57 -1.08
C ASN A 97 1.53 -18.53 -2.60
N VAL A 98 2.16 -19.46 -3.30
CA VAL A 98 2.09 -19.57 -4.77
C VAL A 98 0.66 -19.76 -5.29
N ASP A 99 -0.23 -20.32 -4.47
CA ASP A 99 -1.64 -20.50 -4.78
C ASP A 99 -2.46 -19.19 -4.67
N ALA A 100 -1.94 -18.20 -3.94
CA ALA A 100 -2.54 -16.87 -3.82
C ALA A 100 -2.04 -15.87 -4.88
N MET A 101 -1.14 -16.30 -5.78
CA MET A 101 -0.65 -15.48 -6.88
C MET A 101 -1.76 -15.14 -7.88
N GLN A 102 -1.60 -14.02 -8.57
CA GLN A 102 -2.40 -13.76 -9.76
C GLN A 102 -2.03 -14.77 -10.85
N VAL A 103 -3.04 -15.26 -11.56
CA VAL A 103 -2.87 -16.07 -12.78
C VAL A 103 -3.11 -15.17 -13.98
N LEU A 104 -2.22 -15.20 -14.97
CA LEU A 104 -2.35 -14.36 -16.15
C LEU A 104 -3.18 -15.05 -17.25
N SER A 105 -3.49 -14.30 -18.30
CA SER A 105 -4.22 -14.77 -19.49
C SER A 105 -3.56 -15.91 -20.26
N ASP A 106 -2.27 -16.16 -20.02
CA ASP A 106 -1.53 -17.33 -20.52
C ASP A 106 -1.65 -18.58 -19.62
N GLY A 107 -2.45 -18.50 -18.56
CA GLY A 107 -2.67 -19.58 -17.58
C GLY A 107 -1.53 -19.77 -16.58
N LYS A 108 -0.46 -18.97 -16.64
CA LYS A 108 0.70 -19.09 -15.74
C LYS A 108 0.59 -18.10 -14.58
N PRO A 109 1.07 -18.45 -13.38
CA PRO A 109 1.12 -17.52 -12.26
C PRO A 109 2.11 -16.37 -12.53
N THR A 110 1.94 -15.26 -11.81
CA THR A 110 2.90 -14.15 -11.75
C THR A 110 3.46 -13.99 -10.34
N GLY A 111 4.53 -13.23 -10.18
CA GLY A 111 5.14 -12.91 -8.88
C GLY A 111 4.40 -11.85 -8.06
N ALA A 112 3.07 -11.77 -8.19
CA ALA A 112 2.23 -10.82 -7.46
C ALA A 112 1.00 -11.50 -6.86
N ALA A 113 0.65 -11.12 -5.64
CA ALA A 113 -0.52 -11.63 -4.95
C ALA A 113 -1.81 -11.16 -5.63
N CYS A 114 -2.87 -11.94 -5.55
CA CYS A 114 -4.19 -11.54 -6.01
C CYS A 114 -4.90 -10.70 -4.93
N PRO A 115 -5.28 -9.44 -5.20
CA PRO A 115 -6.00 -8.59 -4.24
C PRO A 115 -7.33 -9.17 -3.78
N ASN A 116 -7.92 -10.13 -4.49
CA ASN A 116 -9.17 -10.78 -4.10
C ASN A 116 -8.97 -12.08 -3.32
N HIS A 117 -7.74 -12.61 -3.24
CA HIS A 117 -7.51 -13.91 -2.65
C HIS A 117 -7.55 -13.82 -1.12
N PRO A 118 -8.32 -14.69 -0.42
CA PRO A 118 -8.49 -14.63 1.04
C PRO A 118 -7.17 -14.61 1.82
N LYS A 119 -6.21 -15.49 1.47
CA LYS A 119 -4.89 -15.49 2.11
C LYS A 119 -4.17 -14.13 2.07
N PHE A 120 -4.33 -13.38 0.97
CA PHE A 120 -3.71 -12.07 0.87
C PHE A 120 -4.49 -11.01 1.65
N ARG A 121 -5.82 -11.11 1.71
CA ARG A 121 -6.65 -10.28 2.62
C ARG A 121 -6.22 -10.48 4.07
N ASP A 122 -6.13 -11.73 4.52
CA ASP A 122 -5.71 -12.08 5.87
C ASP A 122 -4.30 -11.57 6.19
N PHE A 123 -3.38 -11.66 5.22
CA PHE A 123 -2.03 -11.14 5.38
C PHE A 123 -2.00 -9.62 5.50
N MET A 124 -2.82 -8.91 4.73
CA MET A 124 -2.91 -7.45 4.85
C MET A 124 -3.50 -7.00 6.18
N HIS A 125 -4.45 -7.74 6.74
CA HIS A 125 -4.95 -7.51 8.11
C HIS A 125 -3.84 -7.67 9.15
N GLN A 126 -2.99 -8.68 9.02
CA GLN A 126 -1.81 -8.85 9.87
C GLN A 126 -0.80 -7.71 9.67
N TRP A 127 -0.62 -7.25 8.43
CA TRP A 127 0.25 -6.11 8.14
C TRP A 127 -0.30 -4.83 8.79
N ILE A 128 -1.62 -4.57 8.73
CA ILE A 128 -2.27 -3.42 9.40
C ILE A 128 -2.07 -3.50 10.92
N GLU A 129 -2.29 -4.68 11.50
CA GLU A 129 -2.08 -4.89 12.94
C GLU A 129 -0.62 -4.60 13.31
N ALA A 130 0.35 -5.07 12.53
CA ALA A 130 1.76 -4.77 12.77
C ALA A 130 2.08 -3.27 12.56
N ALA A 131 1.55 -2.65 11.52
CA ALA A 131 1.73 -1.23 11.23
C ALA A 131 1.20 -0.37 12.38
N SER A 132 0.02 -0.66 12.92
CA SER A 132 -0.55 0.08 14.07
C SER A 132 0.34 0.03 15.31
N LYS A 133 1.02 -1.10 15.55
CA LYS A 133 1.93 -1.30 16.69
C LYS A 133 3.23 -0.50 16.57
N THR A 134 3.55 0.04 15.40
CA THR A 134 4.72 0.93 15.22
C THR A 134 4.51 2.33 15.79
N GLY A 135 3.26 2.73 16.04
CA GLY A 135 2.91 4.06 16.53
C GLY A 135 2.67 5.11 15.43
N ALA A 136 2.63 4.70 14.15
CA ALA A 136 2.23 5.57 13.05
C ALA A 136 0.79 6.06 13.21
N GLU A 137 0.52 7.29 12.78
CA GLU A 137 -0.78 7.97 12.92
C GLU A 137 -1.65 7.85 11.67
N VAL A 138 -1.04 7.68 10.49
CA VAL A 138 -1.75 7.62 9.20
C VAL A 138 -1.22 6.46 8.37
N VAL A 139 -2.11 5.63 7.82
CA VAL A 139 -1.75 4.68 6.76
C VAL A 139 -1.98 5.32 5.40
N MET A 140 -0.93 5.38 4.59
CA MET A 140 -0.99 5.85 3.20
C MET A 140 -1.03 4.64 2.26
N TRP A 141 -2.17 4.42 1.61
CA TRP A 141 -2.33 3.32 0.65
C TRP A 141 -1.72 3.66 -0.71
N ASP A 142 -0.51 3.15 -0.97
CA ASP A 142 0.28 3.51 -2.16
C ASP A 142 -0.07 2.68 -3.41
N GLU A 143 -0.86 3.27 -4.31
CA GLU A 143 -1.17 2.76 -5.66
C GLU A 143 -1.52 1.26 -5.76
N PRO A 144 -2.47 0.69 -4.98
CA PRO A 144 -2.76 -0.74 -5.09
C PRO A 144 -3.30 -1.11 -6.48
N HIS A 145 -2.71 -2.14 -7.07
CA HIS A 145 -2.97 -2.52 -8.45
C HIS A 145 -3.03 -4.05 -8.64
N PHE A 146 -3.71 -4.46 -9.71
CA PHE A 146 -3.50 -5.78 -10.30
C PHE A 146 -2.19 -5.79 -11.09
N TYR A 147 -1.77 -6.96 -11.57
CA TYR A 147 -0.57 -7.12 -12.38
C TYR A 147 -0.51 -6.12 -13.57
N ILE A 148 0.65 -5.46 -13.73
CA ILE A 148 0.95 -4.49 -14.80
C ILE A 148 2.05 -5.07 -15.70
N PRO A 149 1.78 -5.35 -17.00
CA PRO A 149 2.71 -6.05 -17.88
C PRO A 149 4.01 -5.31 -18.21
N THR A 150 3.99 -3.98 -18.11
CA THR A 150 5.13 -3.11 -18.45
C THR A 150 6.08 -2.87 -17.27
N TRP A 151 5.72 -3.35 -16.08
CA TRP A 151 6.54 -3.18 -14.88
C TRP A 151 7.60 -4.28 -14.78
N MET A 152 8.56 -4.10 -13.87
CA MET A 152 9.70 -5.01 -13.72
C MET A 152 9.24 -6.46 -13.48
N GLY A 153 9.71 -7.39 -14.31
CA GLY A 153 9.31 -8.79 -14.25
C GLY A 153 7.97 -9.11 -14.96
N GLY A 154 7.38 -8.14 -15.64
CA GLY A 154 6.19 -8.31 -16.45
C GLY A 154 6.42 -9.14 -17.73
N ARG A 155 5.45 -9.98 -18.05
CA ARG A 155 5.26 -10.69 -19.31
C ARG A 155 4.43 -9.84 -20.30
N PRO A 156 4.99 -9.41 -21.45
CA PRO A 156 4.25 -8.66 -22.46
C PRO A 156 3.01 -9.40 -22.99
N ASN A 157 2.00 -8.64 -23.45
CA ASN A 157 0.76 -9.17 -24.05
C ASN A 157 -0.04 -10.12 -23.15
N THR A 158 0.12 -10.00 -21.83
CA THR A 158 -0.67 -10.76 -20.85
C THR A 158 -1.43 -9.80 -19.95
N TRP A 159 -2.50 -10.28 -19.33
CA TRP A 159 -3.21 -9.54 -18.30
C TRP A 159 -3.60 -10.49 -17.16
N GLY A 160 -3.74 -9.93 -15.96
CA GLY A 160 -4.20 -10.65 -14.77
C GLY A 160 -5.21 -9.80 -14.01
N CYS A 161 -5.98 -10.37 -13.10
CA CYS A 161 -5.91 -11.74 -12.60
C CYS A 161 -7.04 -12.63 -13.13
N ARG A 162 -6.73 -13.88 -13.46
CA ARG A 162 -7.67 -14.96 -13.84
C ARG A 162 -7.61 -16.17 -12.90
N CYS A 163 -7.16 -16.01 -11.66
CA CYS A 163 -7.25 -17.11 -10.69
C CYS A 163 -8.72 -17.49 -10.47
N ASP A 164 -8.97 -18.69 -9.93
CA ASP A 164 -10.33 -19.22 -9.72
C ASP A 164 -11.19 -18.25 -8.88
N VAL A 165 -10.61 -17.62 -7.86
CA VAL A 165 -11.29 -16.60 -7.04
C VAL A 165 -11.78 -15.42 -7.89
N CYS A 166 -10.94 -14.90 -8.78
CA CYS A 166 -11.33 -13.78 -9.64
C CYS A 166 -12.38 -14.19 -10.67
N GLN A 167 -12.26 -15.39 -11.25
CA GLN A 167 -13.25 -15.91 -12.20
C GLN A 167 -14.62 -16.09 -11.55
N ASP A 168 -14.65 -16.65 -10.33
CA ASP A 168 -15.88 -16.83 -9.55
C ASP A 168 -16.53 -15.49 -9.17
N LEU A 169 -15.74 -14.54 -8.67
CA LEU A 169 -16.24 -13.21 -8.30
C LEU A 169 -16.76 -12.46 -9.53
N PHE A 170 -16.06 -12.55 -10.66
CA PHE A 170 -16.54 -11.97 -11.91
C PHE A 170 -17.87 -12.58 -12.34
N ALA A 171 -17.98 -13.90 -12.36
CA ALA A 171 -19.20 -14.59 -12.79
C ALA A 171 -20.40 -14.26 -11.91
N LYS A 172 -20.18 -14.12 -10.59
CA LYS A 172 -21.22 -13.67 -9.64
C LYS A 172 -21.65 -12.22 -9.90
N GLU A 173 -20.72 -11.34 -10.25
CA GLU A 173 -20.99 -9.91 -10.43
C GLU A 173 -21.63 -9.59 -11.79
N PHE A 174 -21.21 -10.25 -12.87
CA PHE A 174 -21.63 -9.95 -14.23
C PHE A 174 -22.64 -10.97 -14.80
N GLY A 175 -22.83 -12.12 -14.14
CA GLY A 175 -23.80 -13.14 -14.53
C GLY A 175 -23.35 -14.06 -15.67
N TYR A 176 -22.08 -14.02 -16.07
CA TYR A 176 -21.50 -14.89 -17.09
C TYR A 176 -20.01 -15.17 -16.83
N PRO A 177 -19.41 -16.24 -17.40
CA PRO A 177 -18.01 -16.58 -17.16
C PRO A 177 -17.03 -15.48 -17.63
N MET A 178 -15.91 -15.31 -16.91
CA MET A 178 -14.89 -14.31 -17.28
C MET A 178 -14.33 -14.57 -18.70
N PRO A 179 -14.45 -13.61 -19.64
CA PRO A 179 -13.94 -13.75 -21.02
C PRO A 179 -12.44 -13.99 -21.04
N ASN A 180 -11.90 -14.66 -22.07
CA ASN A 180 -10.45 -14.88 -22.24
C ASN A 180 -9.65 -13.60 -22.57
N GLU A 181 -10.34 -12.55 -23.04
CA GLU A 181 -9.79 -11.24 -23.36
C GLU A 181 -10.07 -10.22 -22.25
N GLU A 182 -9.24 -9.18 -22.12
CA GLU A 182 -9.44 -8.09 -21.15
C GLU A 182 -10.48 -7.08 -21.66
N THR A 183 -11.74 -7.49 -21.62
CA THR A 183 -12.88 -6.65 -22.02
C THR A 183 -13.09 -5.49 -21.05
N GLU A 184 -13.95 -4.53 -21.42
CA GLU A 184 -14.35 -3.42 -20.53
C GLU A 184 -14.99 -3.90 -19.23
N ASP A 185 -15.75 -5.00 -19.27
CA ASP A 185 -16.33 -5.61 -18.06
C ASP A 185 -15.23 -6.17 -17.14
N VAL A 186 -14.17 -6.77 -17.70
CA VAL A 186 -13.01 -7.23 -16.93
C VAL A 186 -12.26 -6.05 -16.29
N LYS A 187 -12.07 -4.95 -17.03
CA LYS A 187 -11.44 -3.74 -16.48
C LYS A 187 -12.27 -3.15 -15.34
N ARG A 188 -13.59 -3.08 -15.52
CA ARG A 188 -14.54 -2.62 -14.49
C ARG A 188 -14.53 -3.53 -13.26
N PHE A 189 -14.45 -4.84 -13.45
CA PHE A 189 -14.30 -5.81 -12.37
C PHE A 189 -13.00 -5.58 -11.58
N LYS A 190 -11.88 -5.36 -12.26
CA LYS A 190 -10.57 -5.08 -11.63
C LYS A 190 -10.63 -3.79 -10.82
N GLU A 191 -11.18 -2.71 -11.39
CA GLU A 191 -11.36 -1.43 -10.69
C GLU A 191 -12.20 -1.61 -9.41
N ARG A 192 -13.37 -2.27 -9.52
CA ARG A 192 -14.23 -2.54 -8.38
C ARG A 192 -13.58 -3.45 -7.34
N SER A 193 -12.75 -4.40 -7.77
CA SER A 193 -11.99 -5.28 -6.88
C SER A 193 -10.96 -4.49 -6.07
N VAL A 194 -10.21 -3.57 -6.69
CA VAL A 194 -9.28 -2.68 -5.96
C VAL A 194 -10.05 -1.77 -5.01
N ARG A 195 -11.19 -1.19 -5.42
CA ARG A 195 -12.02 -0.38 -4.53
C ARG A 195 -12.51 -1.18 -3.32
N ARG A 196 -12.96 -2.42 -3.50
CA ARG A 196 -13.35 -3.31 -2.39
C ARG A 196 -12.17 -3.67 -1.50
N PHE A 197 -11.00 -3.91 -2.09
CA PHE A 197 -9.75 -4.11 -1.36
C PHE A 197 -9.44 -2.92 -0.46
N LEU A 198 -9.34 -1.73 -1.03
CA LEU A 198 -9.09 -0.51 -0.28
C LEU A 198 -10.16 -0.21 0.77
N THR A 199 -11.44 -0.43 0.45
CA THR A 199 -12.53 -0.20 1.41
C THR A 199 -12.41 -1.10 2.63
N GLU A 200 -12.04 -2.37 2.43
CA GLU A 200 -11.82 -3.31 3.53
C GLU A 200 -10.60 -2.91 4.36
N MET A 201 -9.45 -2.68 3.71
CA MET A 201 -8.22 -2.32 4.43
C MET A 201 -8.34 -0.99 5.17
N ALA A 202 -9.10 -0.03 4.62
CA ALA A 202 -9.35 1.26 5.24
C ALA A 202 -10.31 1.18 6.44
N ALA A 203 -11.16 0.15 6.53
CA ALA A 203 -12.05 -0.03 7.66
C ALA A 203 -11.31 -0.50 8.93
N ASP A 204 -10.20 -1.20 8.75
CA ASP A 204 -9.41 -1.81 9.84
C ASP A 204 -8.36 -0.85 10.42
N VAL A 205 -8.15 0.31 9.79
CA VAL A 205 -7.28 1.40 10.27
C VAL A 205 -8.06 2.55 10.94
N ALA A 206 -9.38 2.42 11.06
CA ALA A 206 -10.29 3.44 11.60
C ALA A 206 -10.40 3.43 13.13
#